data_AF-S7N9Q7-F1
#
_entry.id   AF-S7N9Q7-F1
#
_cell.length_a   1.000
_cell.length_b   1.000
_cell.length_c   1.000
_cell.angle_alpha   90.00
_cell.angle_beta   90.00
_cell.angle_gamma   90.00
#
_symmetry.space_group_name_H-M   'P 1'
#
loop_
_entity.id
_entity.type
_entity.pdbx_description
1 polymer ?
#
loop_
_entity_poly.entity_id
_entity_poly.type
_entity_poly.pdbx_seq_one_letter_code
_entity_poly.pdbx_strand_id
1 'polypeptide(L)'
;AATQNNDSGSSGVSLRLLHGHVYSGVETLGKELFLYFGPKALRIHFGMKGYVRINPLEYKNKNGISPVLEVQLSKDLICFFDSSVELRDSMESQQRIRMMEELDVCSPKFNFSRAEREVRKQQGRMLCDVLMDQRVLPGVGNIIKNEALFDSGLHPAVRVCQLTEEQIQHLVKMTRDFSLLFYRCRKAGLAVSKHYKVYGRPHCGRCRSRITVCRLGENSRMTYFCPHCQSEDARRADRGEPQMDTTDGACAPLAPVPRCSQHRRLCVLRVVSKGGENKGRPFYTCPLPREAQCGFFEWADLSFPFCNHGKRSILRTVLKMGPNNGKKFFVCPLGKETQCSFFQWAALGRE
;
A
#
# COMPACT_ATOMS: atom_id res chain seq x y z
N ALA A 1 9.31 23.34 31.23
CA ALA A 1 9.02 22.02 31.83
C ALA A 1 8.50 21.09 30.76
N ALA A 2 8.79 19.79 30.84
CA ALA A 2 8.18 18.81 29.95
C ALA A 2 7.63 17.64 30.76
N THR A 3 6.41 17.20 30.45
CA THR A 3 5.70 16.13 31.15
C THR A 3 5.25 15.08 30.15
N GLN A 4 5.49 13.80 30.47
CA GLN A 4 4.97 12.68 29.69
C GLN A 4 3.89 11.97 30.50
N ASN A 5 2.69 11.85 29.92
CA ASN A 5 1.58 11.15 30.56
C ASN A 5 1.64 9.66 30.18
N ASN A 6 1.99 8.82 31.15
CA ASN A 6 2.13 7.37 30.96
C ASN A 6 0.80 6.64 31.19
N ASP A 7 -0.14 6.72 30.24
CA ASP A 7 -1.34 5.87 30.25
C ASP A 7 -1.18 4.56 29.45
N SER A 8 -0.03 4.34 28.79
CA SER A 8 0.19 3.18 27.94
C SER A 8 1.63 2.65 27.99
N GLY A 9 1.95 1.82 28.99
CA GLY A 9 2.99 0.76 28.97
C GLY A 9 4.42 1.02 28.49
N SER A 10 4.76 2.26 28.10
CA SER A 10 6.09 2.65 27.64
C SER A 10 6.96 3.03 28.82
N SER A 11 8.21 2.58 28.82
CA SER A 11 9.26 3.10 29.69
C SER A 11 9.27 4.63 29.62
N GLY A 12 8.94 5.29 30.74
CA GLY A 12 8.84 6.75 30.79
C GLY A 12 10.19 7.40 30.50
N VAL A 13 10.21 8.41 29.63
CA VAL A 13 11.41 9.19 29.35
C VAL A 13 11.66 10.13 30.55
N SER A 14 12.88 10.10 31.11
CA SER A 14 13.25 11.04 32.18
C SER A 14 13.47 12.44 31.61
N LEU A 15 12.41 13.25 31.59
CA LEU A 15 12.43 14.63 31.08
C LEU A 15 13.20 15.61 31.97
N ARG A 16 13.69 15.15 33.15
CA ARG A 16 14.60 15.92 34.01
C ARG A 16 15.89 16.33 33.29
N LEU A 17 16.33 15.54 32.30
CA LEU A 17 17.52 15.83 31.49
C LEU A 17 17.36 17.06 30.58
N LEU A 18 16.14 17.59 30.44
CA LEU A 18 15.85 18.83 29.72
C LEU A 18 15.88 20.06 30.63
N HIS A 19 15.93 19.89 31.97
CA HIS A 19 15.98 21.02 32.89
C HIS A 19 17.24 21.85 32.65
N GLY A 20 17.09 23.17 32.74
CA GLY A 20 18.17 24.14 32.48
C GLY A 20 18.47 24.40 31.01
N HIS A 21 17.87 23.65 30.07
CA HIS A 21 18.11 23.85 28.65
C HIS A 21 16.94 24.56 27.97
N VAL A 22 17.26 25.59 27.18
CA VAL A 22 16.27 26.37 26.43
C VAL A 22 15.96 25.67 25.12
N TYR A 23 14.69 25.76 24.69
CA TYR A 23 14.27 25.33 23.36
C TYR A 23 15.07 26.08 22.28
N SER A 24 15.72 25.35 21.39
CA SER A 24 16.62 25.91 20.37
C SER A 24 16.19 25.65 18.93
N GLY A 25 15.06 24.98 18.71
CA GLY A 25 14.50 24.81 17.37
C GLY A 25 13.80 23.46 17.15
N VAL A 26 13.26 23.32 15.94
CA VAL A 26 12.57 22.12 15.48
C VAL A 26 13.05 21.74 14.08
N GLU A 27 13.28 20.45 13.86
CA GLU A 27 13.56 19.89 12.54
C GLU A 27 12.76 18.60 12.33
N THR A 28 12.60 18.19 11.07
CA THR A 28 11.90 16.94 10.71
C THR A 28 12.73 16.14 9.72
N LEU A 29 12.67 14.82 9.84
CA LEU A 29 13.18 13.91 8.83
C LEU A 29 12.19 12.75 8.63
N GLY A 30 11.59 12.70 7.46
CA GLY A 30 10.56 11.74 7.10
C GLY A 30 9.34 11.82 8.01
N LYS A 31 9.21 10.85 8.92
CA LYS A 31 8.08 10.74 9.87
C LYS A 31 8.50 11.02 11.31
N GLU A 32 9.63 11.68 11.48
CA GLU A 32 10.23 11.99 12.77
C GLU A 32 10.35 13.49 12.91
N LEU A 33 9.97 14.01 14.08
CA LEU A 33 10.10 15.41 14.47
C LEU A 33 11.08 15.50 15.64
N PHE A 34 11.96 16.48 15.62
CA PHE A 34 12.98 16.70 16.63
C PHE A 34 12.79 18.07 17.25
N LEU A 35 12.58 18.14 18.57
CA LEU A 35 12.65 19.40 19.33
C LEU A 35 13.97 19.45 20.10
N TYR A 36 14.73 20.53 19.94
CA TYR A 36 16.06 20.65 20.53
C TYR A 36 16.06 21.47 21.83
N PHE A 37 16.81 20.99 22.82
CA PHE A 37 17.04 21.61 24.12
C PHE A 37 18.51 21.39 24.51
N GLY A 38 19.37 22.32 24.10
CA GLY A 38 20.83 22.18 24.27
C GLY A 38 21.36 20.87 23.67
N PRO A 39 22.06 20.00 24.43
CA PRO A 39 22.63 18.76 23.92
C PRO A 39 21.60 17.63 23.74
N LYS A 40 20.34 17.84 24.12
CA LYS A 40 19.29 16.83 24.03
C LYS A 40 18.21 17.20 23.00
N ALA A 41 17.73 16.18 22.29
CA ALA A 41 16.62 16.28 21.37
C ALA A 41 15.47 15.36 21.81
N LEU A 42 14.24 15.86 21.78
CA LEU A 42 13.05 15.02 21.84
C LEU A 42 12.69 14.57 20.42
N ARG A 43 12.90 13.28 20.14
CA ARG A 43 12.47 12.62 18.92
C ARG A 43 11.03 12.16 19.10
N ILE A 44 10.14 12.67 18.25
CA ILE A 44 8.71 12.42 18.29
C ILE A 44 8.32 11.71 16.99
N HIS A 45 7.55 10.63 17.12
CA HIS A 45 6.98 9.89 16.00
C HIS A 45 5.47 9.80 16.14
N PHE A 46 4.75 10.35 15.16
CA PHE A 46 3.29 10.36 15.17
C PHE A 46 2.73 8.98 14.80
N GLY A 47 1.74 8.53 15.59
CA GLY A 47 0.92 7.35 15.33
C GLY A 47 -0.09 7.57 14.21
N MET A 48 -1.06 6.66 14.11
CA MET A 48 -2.07 6.70 13.02
C MET A 48 -2.98 7.92 13.07
N LYS A 49 -3.26 8.42 14.28
CA LYS A 49 -4.09 9.58 14.57
C LYS A 49 -3.27 10.66 15.27
N GLY A 50 -1.94 10.64 15.14
CA GLY A 50 -1.04 11.58 15.79
C GLY A 50 -1.27 13.03 15.35
N TYR A 51 -1.28 13.96 16.30
CA TYR A 51 -1.35 15.40 16.02
C TYR A 51 -0.67 16.22 17.13
N VAL A 52 -0.42 17.49 16.82
CA VAL A 52 0.15 18.47 17.76
C VAL A 52 -0.82 19.65 17.89
N ARG A 53 -0.88 20.23 19.08
CA ARG A 53 -1.55 21.52 19.35
C ARG A 53 -0.58 22.45 20.05
N ILE A 54 -0.64 23.73 19.68
CA ILE A 54 0.12 24.80 20.31
C ILE A 54 -0.90 25.74 20.96
N ASN A 55 -0.70 26.05 22.24
CA ASN A 55 -1.55 26.91 23.06
C ASN A 55 -3.04 26.54 22.99
N PRO A 56 -3.42 25.29 23.31
CA PRO A 56 -4.83 24.91 23.27
C PRO A 56 -5.64 25.71 24.30
N LEU A 57 -6.76 26.30 23.87
CA LEU A 57 -7.70 27.02 24.75
C LEU A 57 -8.42 26.08 25.74
N GLU A 58 -8.58 24.81 25.37
CA GLU A 58 -9.15 23.75 26.20
C GLU A 58 -8.12 22.63 26.39
N TYR A 59 -7.82 22.30 27.65
CA TYR A 59 -6.80 21.30 28.02
C TYR A 59 -7.16 19.88 27.57
N LYS A 60 -8.47 19.57 27.54
CA LYS A 60 -9.00 18.31 27.05
C LYS A 60 -9.53 18.53 25.64
N ASN A 61 -9.16 17.67 24.70
CA ASN A 61 -9.88 17.61 23.44
C ASN A 61 -11.35 17.20 23.74
N LYS A 62 -12.32 17.56 22.88
CA LYS A 62 -13.76 17.26 23.06
C LYS A 62 -14.08 15.78 23.38
N ASN A 63 -13.12 14.88 23.18
CA ASN A 63 -13.22 13.43 23.40
C ASN A 63 -12.50 12.94 24.67
N GLY A 64 -11.98 13.81 25.55
CA GLY A 64 -11.36 13.44 26.83
C GLY A 64 -9.95 12.82 26.75
N ILE A 65 -9.27 12.91 25.61
CA ILE A 65 -7.94 12.32 25.40
C ILE A 65 -6.86 13.27 25.92
N SER A 66 -6.03 12.79 26.86
CA SER A 66 -4.86 13.50 27.38
C SER A 66 -3.70 13.48 26.39
N PRO A 67 -2.86 14.52 26.34
CA PRO A 67 -1.64 14.51 25.53
C PRO A 67 -0.64 13.50 26.07
N VAL A 68 0.11 12.87 25.17
CA VAL A 68 1.21 11.96 25.52
C VAL A 68 2.42 12.75 26.04
N LEU A 69 2.67 13.91 25.45
CA LEU A 69 3.77 14.79 25.83
C LEU A 69 3.28 16.23 25.86
N GLU A 70 3.61 16.92 26.94
CA GLU A 70 3.41 18.36 27.11
C GLU A 70 4.77 19.02 27.27
N VAL A 71 5.01 20.08 26.51
CA VAL A 71 6.21 20.90 26.59
C VAL A 71 5.76 22.31 26.92
N GLN A 72 5.89 22.68 28.18
CA GLN A 72 5.67 24.04 28.65
C GLN A 72 6.97 24.85 28.50
N LEU A 73 6.97 25.75 27.52
CA LEU A 73 8.00 26.78 27.33
C LEU A 73 7.65 28.02 28.15
N SER A 74 8.45 29.07 28.07
CA SER A 74 8.21 30.31 28.83
C SER A 74 6.90 31.02 28.47
N LYS A 75 6.42 30.85 27.23
CA LYS A 75 5.19 31.47 26.71
C LYS A 75 4.22 30.44 26.16
N ASP A 76 4.76 29.44 25.46
CA ASP A 76 3.95 28.49 24.70
C ASP A 76 3.84 27.13 25.39
N LEU A 77 2.68 26.50 25.26
CA LEU A 77 2.42 25.11 25.61
C LEU A 77 2.26 24.30 24.32
N ILE A 78 3.09 23.27 24.15
CA ILE A 78 3.03 22.37 23.00
C ILE A 78 2.58 20.99 23.48
N CYS A 79 1.47 20.49 22.95
CA CYS A 79 0.87 19.22 23.33
C CYS A 79 0.88 18.24 22.15
N PHE A 80 1.46 17.05 22.34
CA PHE A 80 1.49 15.98 21.36
C PHE A 80 0.53 14.85 21.76
N PHE A 81 -0.23 14.35 20.79
CA PHE A 81 -1.25 13.32 20.97
C PHE A 81 -1.00 12.16 20.01
N ASP A 82 -1.27 10.92 20.47
CA ASP A 82 -1.04 9.68 19.71
C ASP A 82 0.34 9.66 19.04
N SER A 83 1.38 9.80 19.86
CA SER A 83 2.78 9.85 19.43
C SER A 83 3.66 9.03 20.38
N SER A 84 4.79 8.52 19.88
CA SER A 84 5.88 8.04 20.73
C SER A 84 6.96 9.11 20.88
N VAL A 85 7.64 9.12 22.02
CA VAL A 85 8.67 10.10 22.38
C VAL A 85 9.91 9.38 22.87
N GLU A 86 11.06 9.78 22.35
CA GLU A 86 12.37 9.27 22.74
C GLU A 86 13.34 10.44 22.96
N LEU A 87 14.18 10.36 23.99
CA LEU A 87 15.27 11.32 24.19
C LEU A 87 16.48 10.89 23.36
N ARG A 88 17.04 11.80 22.59
CA ARG A 88 18.22 11.60 21.72
C ARG A 88 19.27 12.67 21.97
N ASP A 89 20.46 12.46 21.41
CA ASP A 89 21.49 13.49 21.34
C ASP A 89 21.17 14.49 20.21
N SER A 90 21.32 15.78 20.48
CA SER A 90 21.05 16.84 19.49
C SER A 90 22.01 16.75 18.31
N MET A 91 23.31 16.61 18.57
CA MET A 91 24.34 16.64 17.54
C MET A 91 24.20 15.45 16.58
N GLU A 92 24.00 14.25 17.13
CA GLU A 92 23.74 13.04 16.33
C GLU A 92 22.47 13.20 15.48
N SER A 93 21.39 13.70 16.07
CA SER A 93 20.11 13.89 15.39
C SER A 93 20.26 14.89 14.24
N GLN A 94 20.88 16.04 14.47
CA GLN A 94 21.13 17.06 13.46
C GLN A 94 22.05 16.56 12.35
N GLN A 95 23.09 15.80 12.70
CA GLN A 95 23.98 15.20 11.70
C GLN A 95 23.22 14.22 10.80
N ARG A 96 22.34 13.40 11.37
CA ARG A 96 21.49 12.49 10.60
C ARG A 96 20.55 13.24 9.66
N ILE A 97 19.96 14.35 10.11
CA ILE A 97 19.11 15.21 9.27
C ILE A 97 19.92 15.78 8.11
N ARG A 98 21.07 16.41 8.38
CA ARG A 98 21.97 16.94 7.33
C ARG A 98 22.37 15.88 6.31
N MET A 99 22.65 14.65 6.75
CA MET A 99 23.00 13.57 5.85
C MET A 99 21.82 13.09 5.00
N MET A 100 20.58 13.17 5.49
CA MET A 100 19.42 12.52 4.87
C MET A 100 18.38 13.48 4.27
N GLU A 101 18.49 14.79 4.49
CA GLU A 101 17.50 15.79 4.07
C GLU A 101 17.26 15.84 2.55
N GLU A 102 18.26 15.43 1.77
CA GLU A 102 18.14 15.31 0.31
C GLU A 102 17.34 14.07 -0.15
N LEU A 103 17.09 13.11 0.74
CA LEU A 103 16.29 11.91 0.49
C LEU A 103 14.86 12.02 1.05
N ASP A 104 14.59 13.04 1.86
CA ASP A 104 13.28 13.26 2.46
C ASP A 104 12.27 13.72 1.40
N VAL A 105 11.24 12.88 1.20
CA VAL A 105 10.25 13.07 0.13
C VAL A 105 9.35 14.30 0.32
N CYS A 106 9.40 14.99 1.45
CA CYS A 106 8.73 16.27 1.69
C CYS A 106 9.71 17.44 1.88
N SER A 107 11.02 17.19 1.98
CA SER A 107 12.03 18.24 2.15
C SER A 107 12.15 19.14 0.91
N PRO A 108 12.27 20.47 1.05
CA PRO A 108 12.59 21.36 -0.06
C PRO A 108 13.92 21.06 -0.75
N LYS A 109 14.87 20.41 -0.05
CA LYS A 109 16.20 20.05 -0.56
C LYS A 109 16.26 18.66 -1.22
N PHE A 110 15.11 18.04 -1.47
CA PHE A 110 15.05 16.71 -2.08
C PHE A 110 15.82 16.66 -3.42
N ASN A 111 16.70 15.68 -3.55
CA ASN A 111 17.58 15.51 -4.71
C ASN A 111 17.19 14.23 -5.46
N PHE A 112 16.60 14.40 -6.65
CA PHE A 112 16.14 13.30 -7.51
C PHE A 112 17.26 12.30 -7.83
N SER A 113 18.39 12.78 -8.35
CA SER A 113 19.52 11.93 -8.74
C SER A 113 20.11 11.13 -7.58
N ARG A 114 20.11 11.71 -6.37
CA ARG A 114 20.51 10.98 -5.16
C ARG A 114 19.49 9.92 -4.77
N ALA A 115 18.21 10.24 -4.76
CA ALA A 115 17.12 9.31 -4.45
C ALA A 115 17.08 8.13 -5.44
N GLU A 116 17.21 8.39 -6.73
CA GLU A 116 17.31 7.37 -7.79
C GLU A 116 18.48 6.43 -7.55
N ARG A 117 19.66 6.97 -7.19
CA ARG A 117 20.83 6.16 -6.84
C ARG A 117 20.61 5.30 -5.59
N GLU A 118 19.98 5.84 -4.55
CA GLU A 118 19.69 5.06 -3.34
C GLU A 118 18.66 3.97 -3.58
N VAL A 119 17.64 4.22 -4.40
CA VAL A 119 16.69 3.18 -4.84
C VAL A 119 17.41 2.12 -5.67
N ARG A 120 18.24 2.51 -6.65
CA ARG A 120 19.02 1.61 -7.51
C ARG A 120 19.94 0.70 -6.71
N LYS A 121 20.48 1.14 -5.57
CA LYS A 121 21.33 0.29 -4.71
C LYS A 121 20.58 -0.89 -4.06
N GLN A 122 19.24 -0.85 -4.00
CA GLN A 122 18.42 -1.86 -3.33
C GLN A 122 18.14 -3.09 -4.22
N GLN A 123 19.17 -3.55 -4.94
CA GLN A 123 19.08 -4.68 -5.85
C GLN A 123 18.50 -5.91 -5.14
N GLY A 124 17.64 -6.65 -5.84
CA GLY A 124 16.98 -7.83 -5.29
C GLY A 124 15.83 -7.57 -4.32
N ARG A 125 15.64 -6.36 -3.76
CA ARG A 125 14.50 -6.04 -2.88
C ARG A 125 13.24 -5.70 -3.69
N MET A 126 12.06 -6.03 -3.16
CA MET A 126 10.78 -5.66 -3.77
C MET A 126 10.50 -4.16 -3.60
N LEU A 127 9.88 -3.53 -4.61
CA LEU A 127 9.58 -2.09 -4.57
C LEU A 127 8.73 -1.70 -3.36
N CYS A 128 7.77 -2.55 -2.95
CA CYS A 128 6.94 -2.26 -1.79
C CYS A 128 7.73 -2.13 -0.48
N ASP A 129 8.85 -2.85 -0.34
CA ASP A 129 9.72 -2.78 0.84
C ASP A 129 10.70 -1.62 0.72
N VAL A 130 11.30 -1.44 -0.45
CA VAL A 130 12.25 -0.34 -0.72
C VAL A 130 11.61 1.02 -0.48
N LEU A 131 10.41 1.25 -1.01
CA LEU A 131 9.70 2.51 -0.79
C LEU A 131 9.31 2.73 0.67
N MET A 132 9.16 1.68 1.48
CA MET A 132 8.79 1.81 2.89
C MET A 132 10.01 2.01 3.80
N ASP A 133 11.21 1.79 3.29
CA ASP A 133 12.46 1.90 4.02
C ASP A 133 12.82 3.38 4.27
N GLN A 134 12.79 3.78 5.54
CA GLN A 134 13.08 5.16 5.95
C GLN A 134 14.56 5.53 5.78
N ARG A 135 15.43 4.56 5.47
CA ARG A 135 16.84 4.80 5.09
C ARG A 135 17.02 5.05 3.59
N VAL A 136 16.00 4.79 2.78
CA VAL A 136 16.05 5.00 1.32
C VAL A 136 15.24 6.24 0.95
N LEU A 137 13.96 6.30 1.34
CA LEU A 137 13.06 7.43 1.09
C LEU A 137 12.30 7.80 2.38
N PRO A 138 12.96 8.51 3.33
CA PRO A 138 12.33 8.95 4.57
C PRO A 138 11.06 9.75 4.27
N GLY A 139 9.97 9.42 4.97
CA GLY A 139 8.66 10.06 4.82
C GLY A 139 7.64 9.21 4.07
N VAL A 140 8.07 8.30 3.20
CA VAL A 140 7.15 7.45 2.45
C VAL A 140 6.38 6.51 3.38
N GLY A 141 5.06 6.67 3.40
CA GLY A 141 4.11 5.82 4.13
C GLY A 141 3.34 4.89 3.20
N ASN A 142 2.47 4.05 3.80
CA ASN A 142 1.75 3.03 3.03
C ASN A 142 0.86 3.64 1.94
N ILE A 143 0.25 4.81 2.19
CA ILE A 143 -0.56 5.53 1.20
C ILE A 143 0.31 5.95 0.01
N ILE A 144 1.39 6.68 0.29
CA ILE A 144 2.31 7.19 -0.74
C ILE A 144 2.87 6.02 -1.57
N LYS A 145 3.32 4.94 -0.92
CA LYS A 145 3.79 3.72 -1.59
C LYS A 145 2.77 3.19 -2.61
N ASN A 146 1.52 2.98 -2.19
CA ASN A 146 0.51 2.38 -3.06
C ASN A 146 0.15 3.29 -4.23
N GLU A 147 0.01 4.59 -3.99
CA GLU A 147 -0.35 5.56 -5.03
C GLU A 147 0.80 5.82 -6.02
N ALA A 148 2.04 5.91 -5.53
CA ALA A 148 3.22 6.09 -6.37
C ALA A 148 3.44 4.87 -7.29
N LEU A 149 3.34 3.64 -6.76
CA LEU A 149 3.47 2.42 -7.57
C LEU A 149 2.37 2.32 -8.64
N PHE A 150 1.15 2.77 -8.31
CA PHE A 150 0.06 2.82 -9.27
C PHE A 150 0.32 3.84 -10.39
N ASP A 151 0.77 5.04 -10.03
CA ASP A 151 1.09 6.08 -11.01
C ASP A 151 2.25 5.68 -11.92
N SER A 152 3.20 4.90 -11.40
CA SER A 152 4.28 4.31 -12.18
C SER A 152 3.90 3.06 -12.98
N GLY A 153 2.70 2.50 -12.80
CA GLY A 153 2.28 1.27 -13.47
C GLY A 153 3.08 0.02 -13.05
N LEU A 154 3.75 0.06 -11.90
CA LEU A 154 4.64 -1.00 -11.43
C LEU A 154 3.94 -1.89 -10.40
N HIS A 155 4.06 -3.20 -10.56
CA HIS A 155 3.55 -4.13 -9.56
C HIS A 155 4.39 -4.06 -8.27
N PRO A 156 3.77 -4.06 -7.08
CA PRO A 156 4.52 -3.87 -5.82
C PRO A 156 5.58 -4.93 -5.51
N ALA A 157 5.44 -6.13 -6.08
CA ALA A 157 6.38 -7.25 -5.92
C ALA A 157 7.56 -7.23 -6.92
N VAL A 158 7.58 -6.31 -7.88
CA VAL A 158 8.72 -6.14 -8.78
C VAL A 158 9.98 -5.87 -7.95
N ARG A 159 11.10 -6.45 -8.34
CA ARG A 159 12.40 -6.19 -7.71
C ARG A 159 13.10 -5.04 -8.41
N VAL A 160 13.89 -4.27 -7.66
CA VAL A 160 14.65 -3.13 -8.21
C VAL A 160 15.52 -3.53 -9.39
N CYS A 161 16.12 -4.73 -9.36
CA CYS A 161 16.96 -5.25 -10.45
C CYS A 161 16.22 -5.49 -11.78
N GLN A 162 14.88 -5.44 -11.78
CA GLN A 162 14.07 -5.63 -12.97
C GLN A 162 13.66 -4.30 -13.62
N LEU A 163 13.92 -3.17 -12.96
CA LEU A 163 13.58 -1.85 -13.47
C LEU A 163 14.67 -1.32 -14.42
N THR A 164 14.24 -0.61 -15.46
CA THR A 164 15.15 0.25 -16.24
C THR A 164 15.46 1.53 -15.46
N GLU A 165 16.45 2.28 -15.95
CA GLU A 165 16.84 3.55 -15.34
C GLU A 165 15.69 4.57 -15.37
N GLU A 166 15.00 4.64 -16.51
CA GLU A 166 13.84 5.51 -16.74
C GLU A 166 12.69 5.17 -15.79
N GLN A 167 12.51 3.89 -15.48
CA GLN A 167 11.49 3.44 -14.55
C GLN A 167 11.80 3.81 -13.10
N ILE A 168 13.07 3.77 -12.71
CA ILE A 168 13.52 4.24 -11.39
C ILE A 168 13.28 5.75 -11.28
N GLN A 169 13.70 6.52 -12.28
CA GLN A 169 13.47 7.97 -12.35
C GLN A 169 11.98 8.30 -12.27
N HIS A 170 11.15 7.61 -13.06
CA HIS A 170 9.70 7.81 -13.05
C HIS A 170 9.08 7.43 -11.69
N LEU A 171 9.50 6.34 -11.06
CA LEU A 171 9.03 5.94 -9.73
C LEU A 171 9.37 6.96 -8.65
N VAL A 172 10.61 7.46 -8.65
CA VAL A 172 11.05 8.49 -7.70
C VAL A 172 10.28 9.78 -7.91
N LYS A 173 10.05 10.17 -9.17
CA LYS A 173 9.20 11.31 -9.54
C LYS A 173 7.77 11.16 -9.01
N MET A 174 7.09 10.05 -9.29
CA MET A 174 5.71 9.83 -8.85
C MET A 174 5.61 9.79 -7.31
N THR A 175 6.62 9.23 -6.64
CA THR A 175 6.70 9.22 -5.17
C THR A 175 6.78 10.65 -4.61
N ARG A 176 7.63 11.50 -5.18
CA ARG A 176 7.80 12.89 -4.77
C ARG A 176 6.55 13.72 -5.07
N ASP A 177 5.98 13.58 -6.27
CA ASP A 177 4.78 14.31 -6.69
C ASP A 177 3.60 14.04 -5.77
N PHE A 178 3.34 12.76 -5.48
CA PHE A 178 2.25 12.39 -4.57
C PHE A 178 2.52 12.84 -3.12
N SER A 179 3.79 12.82 -2.66
CA SER A 179 4.16 13.33 -1.33
C SER A 179 3.88 14.84 -1.20
N LEU A 180 4.21 15.62 -2.23
CA LEU A 180 3.92 17.06 -2.25
C LEU A 180 2.42 17.37 -2.37
N LEU A 181 1.67 16.56 -3.10
CA LEU A 181 0.20 16.64 -3.13
C LEU A 181 -0.37 16.36 -1.73
N PHE A 182 0.13 15.32 -1.05
CA PHE A 182 -0.27 14.98 0.30
C PHE A 182 -0.01 16.14 1.26
N TYR A 183 1.20 16.71 1.24
CA TYR A 183 1.57 17.88 2.04
C TYR A 183 0.62 19.06 1.79
N ARG A 184 0.37 19.42 0.52
CA ARG A 184 -0.53 20.52 0.15
C ARG A 184 -1.95 20.30 0.66
N CYS A 185 -2.48 19.09 0.49
CA CYS A 185 -3.80 18.74 1.02
C CYS A 185 -3.87 18.90 2.54
N ARG A 186 -2.86 18.41 3.27
CA ARG A 186 -2.81 18.52 4.73
C ARG A 186 -2.69 19.97 5.20
N LYS A 187 -1.85 20.77 4.54
CA LYS A 187 -1.70 22.20 4.83
C LYS A 187 -3.00 22.98 4.61
N ALA A 188 -3.78 22.61 3.60
CA ALA A 188 -5.07 23.23 3.29
C ALA A 188 -6.26 22.63 4.06
N GLY A 189 -6.05 21.66 4.95
CA GLY A 189 -7.15 20.97 5.66
C GLY A 189 -8.04 20.09 4.76
N LEU A 190 -7.57 19.72 3.57
CA LEU A 190 -8.30 18.93 2.60
C LEU A 190 -8.11 17.43 2.80
N ALA A 191 -9.16 16.67 2.52
CA ALA A 191 -9.13 15.21 2.58
C ALA A 191 -8.30 14.61 1.44
N VAL A 192 -7.08 14.14 1.76
CA VAL A 192 -6.18 13.46 0.81
C VAL A 192 -6.85 12.25 0.14
N SER A 193 -7.81 11.61 0.81
CA SER A 193 -8.54 10.44 0.29
C SER A 193 -9.31 10.69 -1.00
N LYS A 194 -9.62 11.95 -1.32
CA LYS A 194 -10.21 12.32 -2.63
C LYS A 194 -9.27 12.06 -3.80
N HIS A 195 -7.96 11.97 -3.55
CA HIS A 195 -6.93 11.74 -4.55
C HIS A 195 -6.48 10.28 -4.66
N TYR A 196 -7.05 9.36 -3.86
CA TYR A 196 -6.67 7.95 -3.90
C TYR A 196 -7.23 7.24 -5.13
N LYS A 197 -6.34 6.62 -5.91
CA LYS A 197 -6.67 5.83 -7.10
C LYS A 197 -6.75 4.34 -6.79
N VAL A 198 -5.99 3.87 -5.78
CA VAL A 198 -5.99 2.46 -5.37
C VAL A 198 -6.15 2.28 -3.86
N TYR A 199 -5.59 3.17 -3.04
CA TYR A 199 -5.55 2.98 -1.59
C TYR A 199 -6.94 3.09 -0.96
N GLY A 200 -7.39 2.00 -0.31
CA GLY A 200 -8.72 1.94 0.30
C GLY A 200 -9.87 2.02 -0.71
N ARG A 201 -9.60 1.85 -2.01
CA ARG A 201 -10.61 1.90 -3.08
C ARG A 201 -11.02 0.47 -3.47
N PRO A 202 -12.32 0.20 -3.73
CA PRO A 202 -12.76 -1.11 -4.21
C PRO A 202 -12.43 -1.33 -5.70
N HIS A 203 -12.35 -0.26 -6.48
CA HIS A 203 -12.13 -0.27 -7.92
C HIS A 203 -11.04 0.73 -8.31
N CYS A 204 -10.28 0.39 -9.34
CA CYS A 204 -9.21 1.19 -9.91
C CYS A 204 -9.70 2.55 -10.40
N GLY A 205 -8.99 3.62 -10.00
CA GLY A 205 -9.26 4.98 -10.45
C GLY A 205 -9.05 5.23 -11.95
N ARG A 206 -8.35 4.32 -12.67
CA ARG A 206 -8.09 4.41 -14.11
C ARG A 206 -8.98 3.45 -14.91
N CYS A 207 -8.78 2.13 -14.78
CA CYS A 207 -9.47 1.12 -15.59
C CYS A 207 -10.75 0.53 -14.96
N ARG A 208 -11.14 0.96 -13.76
CA ARG A 208 -12.30 0.45 -13.00
C ARG A 208 -12.27 -1.03 -12.59
N SER A 209 -11.24 -1.80 -12.94
CA SER A 209 -11.04 -3.16 -12.42
C SER A 209 -10.98 -3.21 -10.89
N ARG A 210 -11.36 -4.34 -10.30
CA ARG A 210 -11.28 -4.52 -8.84
C ARG A 210 -9.84 -4.40 -8.34
N ILE A 211 -9.66 -3.71 -7.23
CA ILE A 211 -8.36 -3.60 -6.57
C ILE A 211 -8.05 -4.88 -5.82
N THR A 212 -6.82 -5.37 -5.98
CA THR A 212 -6.27 -6.45 -5.17
C THR A 212 -5.69 -5.87 -3.90
N VAL A 213 -6.03 -6.51 -2.78
CA VAL A 213 -5.54 -6.12 -1.45
C VAL A 213 -4.90 -7.35 -0.81
N CYS A 214 -3.60 -7.27 -0.54
CA CYS A 214 -2.84 -8.35 0.09
C CYS A 214 -1.80 -7.81 1.08
N ARG A 215 -1.23 -8.70 1.89
CA ARG A 215 -0.02 -8.39 2.67
C ARG A 215 1.19 -8.79 1.84
N LEU A 216 2.07 -7.83 1.59
CA LEU A 216 3.25 -8.02 0.77
C LEU A 216 4.47 -7.45 1.49
N GLY A 217 5.64 -8.00 1.16
CA GLY A 217 6.92 -7.56 1.70
C GLY A 217 7.32 -8.25 2.99
N GLU A 218 8.57 -8.02 3.40
CA GLU A 218 9.17 -8.57 4.61
C GLU A 218 8.32 -8.26 5.86
N ASN A 219 7.77 -7.04 5.90
CA ASN A 219 6.96 -6.56 7.02
C ASN A 219 5.46 -6.85 6.86
N SER A 220 5.06 -7.65 5.87
CA SER A 220 3.66 -8.06 5.62
C SER A 220 2.65 -6.90 5.64
N ARG A 221 3.01 -5.77 5.04
CA ARG A 221 2.17 -4.56 5.05
C ARG A 221 1.06 -4.68 4.02
N MET A 222 -0.14 -4.23 4.41
CA MET A 222 -1.30 -4.16 3.51
C MET A 222 -0.98 -3.30 2.28
N THR A 223 -1.16 -3.86 1.10
CA THR A 223 -0.80 -3.29 -0.20
C THR A 223 -2.01 -3.33 -1.12
N TYR A 224 -2.27 -2.21 -1.79
CA TYR A 224 -3.41 -2.02 -2.69
C TYR A 224 -2.86 -1.78 -4.09
N PHE A 225 -3.28 -2.58 -5.06
CA PHE A 225 -2.83 -2.42 -6.44
C PHE A 225 -3.89 -2.89 -7.44
N CYS A 226 -3.82 -2.37 -8.66
CA CYS A 226 -4.66 -2.80 -9.76
C CYS A 226 -3.96 -3.90 -10.56
N PRO A 227 -4.48 -5.14 -10.62
CA PRO A 227 -3.84 -6.24 -11.36
C PRO A 227 -3.82 -6.03 -12.88
N HIS A 228 -4.60 -5.07 -13.39
CA HIS A 228 -4.64 -4.74 -14.82
C HIS A 228 -3.69 -3.58 -15.18
N CYS A 229 -3.54 -2.59 -14.30
CA CYS A 229 -2.71 -1.41 -14.60
C CYS A 229 -1.27 -1.56 -14.13
N GLN A 230 -0.97 -2.54 -13.26
CA GLN A 230 0.34 -2.73 -12.67
C GLN A 230 0.88 -4.10 -13.05
N SER A 231 1.91 -4.11 -13.89
CA SER A 231 2.51 -5.31 -14.47
C SER A 231 3.66 -5.83 -13.61
N GLU A 232 3.78 -7.16 -13.49
CA GLU A 232 4.96 -7.84 -12.94
C GLU A 232 6.13 -7.83 -13.93
N ASP A 233 5.84 -7.78 -15.23
CA ASP A 233 6.83 -7.53 -16.26
C ASP A 233 7.04 -6.02 -16.37
N ALA A 234 8.11 -5.54 -15.72
CA ALA A 234 8.46 -4.13 -15.71
C ALA A 234 8.62 -3.60 -17.15
N ARG A 235 9.09 -4.40 -18.12
CA ARG A 235 9.31 -3.96 -19.51
C ARG A 235 8.01 -3.58 -20.25
N ARG A 236 6.84 -3.98 -19.74
CA ARG A 236 5.54 -3.62 -20.31
C ARG A 236 5.01 -2.27 -19.83
N ALA A 237 5.56 -1.70 -18.76
CA ALA A 237 5.08 -0.44 -18.18
C ALA A 237 5.43 0.80 -19.03
N ASP A 238 6.34 0.66 -20.00
CA ASP A 238 6.85 1.76 -20.84
C ASP A 238 5.93 2.13 -22.02
N ARG A 239 4.90 1.32 -22.31
CA ARG A 239 3.91 1.61 -23.36
C ARG A 239 2.74 2.41 -22.81
N GLY A 240 2.98 3.70 -22.62
CA GLY A 240 1.94 4.69 -22.35
C GLY A 240 1.15 5.07 -23.61
N GLU A 241 0.33 4.17 -24.16
CA GLU A 241 -0.75 4.51 -25.10
C GLU A 241 -1.77 3.35 -25.16
N PRO A 242 -3.09 3.62 -25.28
CA PRO A 242 -4.10 2.58 -25.36
C PRO A 242 -4.13 2.02 -26.79
N GLN A 243 -3.25 1.07 -27.12
CA GLN A 243 -3.28 0.44 -28.43
C GLN A 243 -4.17 -0.81 -28.42
N MET A 244 -5.29 -0.65 -29.12
CA MET A 244 -6.18 -1.66 -29.63
C MET A 244 -5.53 -2.21 -30.91
N ASP A 245 -4.99 -3.42 -30.88
CA ASP A 245 -4.66 -4.26 -32.05
C ASP A 245 -4.48 -5.70 -31.50
N THR A 246 -5.34 -6.67 -31.78
CA THR A 246 -5.41 -7.51 -33.01
C THR A 246 -4.04 -7.86 -33.55
N THR A 247 -3.42 -8.95 -33.08
CA THR A 247 -3.43 -10.29 -33.70
C THR A 247 -2.50 -11.24 -32.92
N ASP A 248 -2.98 -12.47 -32.77
CA ASP A 248 -2.29 -13.76 -32.65
C ASP A 248 -0.96 -13.86 -31.89
N GLY A 249 -1.09 -14.22 -30.61
CA GLY A 249 -0.11 -15.01 -29.87
C GLY A 249 -0.84 -16.19 -29.25
N ALA A 250 -0.87 -17.31 -29.98
CA ALA A 250 -1.47 -18.56 -29.53
C ALA A 250 -0.75 -19.06 -28.26
N CYS A 251 -1.49 -19.17 -27.17
CA CYS A 251 -1.17 -20.01 -26.05
C CYS A 251 -2.51 -20.50 -25.50
N ALA A 252 -2.75 -21.81 -25.60
CA ALA A 252 -4.05 -22.41 -25.37
C ALA A 252 -4.40 -22.45 -23.86
N PRO A 253 -5.70 -22.36 -23.49
CA PRO A 253 -6.10 -21.67 -22.27
C PRO A 253 -6.62 -22.62 -21.19
N LEU A 254 -6.52 -22.16 -19.93
CA LEU A 254 -7.63 -22.34 -18.99
C LEU A 254 -8.87 -21.73 -19.68
N ALA A 255 -9.77 -22.58 -20.18
CA ALA A 255 -11.01 -22.30 -20.93
C ALA A 255 -11.18 -20.85 -21.47
N PRO A 256 -11.24 -20.64 -22.80
CA PRO A 256 -11.32 -19.30 -23.38
C PRO A 256 -12.50 -18.52 -22.79
N VAL A 257 -12.24 -17.28 -22.37
CA VAL A 257 -13.28 -16.39 -21.82
C VAL A 257 -14.34 -16.16 -22.91
N PRO A 258 -15.60 -16.56 -22.68
CA PRO A 258 -16.61 -16.50 -23.72
C PRO A 258 -16.97 -15.05 -24.05
N ARG A 259 -17.40 -14.83 -25.29
CA ARG A 259 -17.93 -13.52 -25.74
C ARG A 259 -19.44 -13.52 -25.60
N CYS A 260 -19.99 -12.43 -25.08
CA CYS A 260 -21.44 -12.32 -24.96
C CYS A 260 -22.11 -12.26 -26.35
N SER A 261 -23.25 -12.94 -26.50
CA SER A 261 -23.92 -13.16 -27.79
C SER A 261 -24.32 -11.88 -28.52
N GLN A 262 -24.75 -10.83 -27.79
CA GLN A 262 -25.24 -9.59 -28.39
C GLN A 262 -24.13 -8.57 -28.70
N HIS A 263 -23.13 -8.44 -27.83
CA HIS A 263 -22.11 -7.38 -27.98
C HIS A 263 -20.76 -7.91 -28.48
N ARG A 264 -20.60 -9.25 -28.58
CA ARG A 264 -19.35 -9.95 -28.90
C ARG A 264 -18.14 -9.52 -28.06
N ARG A 265 -18.39 -8.94 -26.87
CA ARG A 265 -17.37 -8.54 -25.89
C ARG A 265 -17.03 -9.69 -24.96
N LEU A 266 -15.76 -9.79 -24.56
CA LEU A 266 -15.30 -10.75 -23.55
C LEU A 266 -16.08 -10.59 -22.25
N CYS A 267 -16.60 -11.70 -21.73
CA CYS A 267 -17.43 -11.69 -20.54
C CYS A 267 -16.60 -11.49 -19.26
N VAL A 268 -17.22 -10.89 -18.25
CA VAL A 268 -16.63 -10.70 -16.93
C VAL A 268 -16.94 -11.89 -16.03
N LEU A 269 -15.92 -12.39 -15.34
CA LEU A 269 -16.06 -13.44 -14.34
C LEU A 269 -16.64 -12.88 -13.04
N ARG A 270 -17.75 -13.44 -12.58
CA ARG A 270 -18.42 -13.13 -11.30
C ARG A 270 -18.56 -14.40 -10.47
N VAL A 271 -18.98 -14.26 -9.22
CA VAL A 271 -19.23 -15.37 -8.30
C VAL A 271 -20.60 -15.18 -7.67
N VAL A 272 -21.37 -16.25 -7.57
CA VAL A 272 -22.69 -16.21 -6.94
C VAL A 272 -22.54 -15.89 -5.45
N SER A 273 -23.11 -14.76 -5.01
CA SER A 273 -23.14 -14.36 -3.60
C SER A 273 -24.43 -14.74 -2.88
N LYS A 274 -25.53 -14.97 -3.62
CA LYS A 274 -26.84 -15.36 -3.08
C LYS A 274 -26.76 -16.73 -2.38
N GLY A 275 -27.44 -16.88 -1.25
CA GLY A 275 -27.56 -18.16 -0.53
C GLY A 275 -28.24 -19.23 -1.40
N GLY A 276 -27.74 -20.47 -1.31
CA GLY A 276 -28.24 -21.62 -2.08
C GLY A 276 -27.11 -22.53 -2.58
N GLU A 277 -27.48 -23.58 -3.31
CA GLU A 277 -26.55 -24.62 -3.82
C GLU A 277 -25.44 -24.08 -4.73
N ASN A 278 -25.69 -22.96 -5.40
CA ASN A 278 -24.74 -22.34 -6.34
C ASN A 278 -23.86 -21.26 -5.70
N LYS A 279 -24.00 -20.98 -4.39
CA LYS A 279 -23.20 -19.95 -3.70
C LYS A 279 -21.70 -20.25 -3.85
N GLY A 280 -20.93 -19.27 -4.29
CA GLY A 280 -19.48 -19.42 -4.52
C GLY A 280 -19.10 -19.95 -5.90
N ARG A 281 -20.06 -20.35 -6.75
CA ARG A 281 -19.77 -20.78 -8.12
C ARG A 281 -19.43 -19.61 -9.04
N PRO A 282 -18.36 -19.71 -9.85
CA PRO A 282 -17.97 -18.66 -10.78
C PRO A 282 -18.76 -18.73 -12.09
N PHE A 283 -19.16 -17.59 -12.65
CA PHE A 283 -19.90 -17.49 -13.92
C PHE A 283 -19.47 -16.27 -14.74
N TYR A 284 -19.53 -16.40 -16.05
CA TYR A 284 -19.34 -15.33 -17.01
C TYR A 284 -20.66 -14.60 -17.26
N THR A 285 -20.59 -13.28 -17.35
CA THR A 285 -21.71 -12.44 -17.79
C THR A 285 -21.24 -11.25 -18.62
N CYS A 286 -22.18 -10.56 -19.28
CA CYS A 286 -21.88 -9.39 -20.07
C CYS A 286 -21.14 -8.31 -19.23
N PRO A 287 -20.08 -7.69 -19.77
CA PRO A 287 -19.31 -6.68 -19.04
C PRO A 287 -20.00 -5.31 -18.98
N LEU A 288 -21.10 -5.10 -19.69
CA LEU A 288 -21.81 -3.82 -19.74
C LEU A 288 -22.60 -3.54 -18.43
N PRO A 289 -22.90 -2.25 -18.14
CA PRO A 289 -23.74 -1.86 -17.01
C PRO A 289 -25.14 -2.46 -17.09
N ARG A 290 -25.86 -2.59 -15.96
CA ARG A 290 -27.17 -3.27 -15.89
C ARG A 290 -28.20 -2.80 -16.92
N GLU A 291 -28.18 -1.52 -17.26
CA GLU A 291 -29.11 -0.90 -18.22
C GLU A 291 -28.79 -1.24 -19.68
N ALA A 292 -27.54 -1.67 -19.97
CA ALA A 292 -27.04 -2.00 -21.31
C ALA A 292 -26.51 -3.44 -21.41
N GLN A 293 -26.60 -4.24 -20.34
CA GLN A 293 -26.11 -5.61 -20.33
C GLN A 293 -27.08 -6.53 -21.07
N CYS A 294 -26.56 -7.40 -21.91
CA CYS A 294 -27.37 -8.49 -22.44
C CYS A 294 -27.54 -9.59 -21.39
N GLY A 295 -28.50 -10.48 -21.61
CA GLY A 295 -28.76 -11.64 -20.75
C GLY A 295 -27.73 -12.77 -20.82
N PHE A 296 -26.51 -12.52 -21.33
CA PHE A 296 -25.50 -13.56 -21.46
C PHE A 296 -25.06 -14.09 -20.08
N PHE A 297 -25.08 -15.41 -19.94
CA PHE A 297 -24.71 -16.14 -18.74
C PHE A 297 -24.10 -17.49 -19.12
N GLU A 298 -22.92 -17.79 -18.58
CA GLU A 298 -22.28 -19.10 -18.74
C GLU A 298 -21.52 -19.46 -17.47
N TRP A 299 -21.61 -20.70 -17.01
CA TRP A 299 -20.84 -21.13 -15.84
C TRP A 299 -19.36 -21.23 -16.20
N ALA A 300 -18.50 -20.56 -15.42
CA ALA A 300 -17.06 -20.57 -15.67
C ALA A 300 -16.36 -21.82 -15.12
N ASP A 301 -17.12 -22.67 -14.42
CA ASP A 301 -16.68 -23.95 -13.88
C ASP A 301 -17.02 -25.14 -14.79
N LEU A 302 -17.58 -24.92 -15.99
CA LEU A 302 -17.97 -26.02 -16.89
C LEU A 302 -16.78 -26.88 -17.36
N SER A 303 -15.59 -26.29 -17.43
CA SER A 303 -14.35 -27.01 -17.76
C SER A 303 -13.65 -27.59 -16.53
N PHE A 304 -14.19 -27.40 -15.32
CA PHE A 304 -13.54 -27.87 -14.10
C PHE A 304 -13.80 -29.38 -13.94
N PRO A 305 -12.81 -30.14 -13.47
CA PRO A 305 -12.95 -31.58 -13.28
C PRO A 305 -14.04 -31.88 -12.24
N PHE A 306 -14.69 -33.03 -12.37
CA PHE A 306 -15.64 -33.52 -11.38
C PHE A 306 -14.89 -34.09 -10.18
N CYS A 307 -15.40 -33.83 -8.97
CA CYS A 307 -14.93 -34.50 -7.77
C CYS A 307 -15.54 -35.91 -7.65
N ASN A 308 -15.10 -36.69 -6.67
CA ASN A 308 -15.54 -38.10 -6.49
C ASN A 308 -17.04 -38.27 -6.18
N HIS A 309 -17.78 -37.18 -5.94
CA HIS A 309 -19.23 -37.18 -5.76
C HIS A 309 -19.99 -36.88 -7.07
N GLY A 310 -19.30 -36.74 -8.20
CA GLY A 310 -19.90 -36.30 -9.47
C GLY A 310 -20.28 -34.81 -9.52
N LYS A 311 -19.82 -34.00 -8.55
CA LYS A 311 -20.03 -32.53 -8.54
C LYS A 311 -18.83 -31.82 -9.16
N ARG A 312 -19.06 -30.71 -9.88
CA ARG A 312 -17.95 -29.90 -10.43
C ARG A 312 -17.10 -29.34 -9.28
N SER A 313 -15.78 -29.44 -9.42
CA SER A 313 -14.82 -28.93 -8.43
C SER A 313 -14.82 -27.40 -8.39
N ILE A 314 -14.15 -26.84 -7.37
CA ILE A 314 -13.91 -25.39 -7.25
C ILE A 314 -12.41 -25.10 -7.31
N LEU A 315 -12.06 -24.01 -8.00
CA LEU A 315 -10.68 -23.54 -8.12
C LEU A 315 -10.29 -22.71 -6.89
N ARG A 316 -9.20 -23.07 -6.23
CA ARG A 316 -8.60 -22.36 -5.10
C ARG A 316 -7.15 -22.02 -5.39
N THR A 317 -6.60 -21.10 -4.61
CA THR A 317 -5.20 -20.69 -4.68
C THR A 317 -4.52 -21.00 -3.35
N VAL A 318 -3.30 -21.52 -3.40
CA VAL A 318 -2.52 -21.78 -2.19
C VAL A 318 -2.12 -20.45 -1.57
N LEU A 319 -2.72 -20.13 -0.42
CA LEU A 319 -2.41 -18.93 0.36
C LEU A 319 -1.27 -19.16 1.36
N LYS A 320 -1.00 -20.43 1.70
CA LYS A 320 0.10 -20.81 2.60
C LYS A 320 1.43 -20.46 1.92
N MET A 321 2.32 -19.81 2.66
CA MET A 321 3.66 -19.49 2.18
C MET A 321 4.47 -20.78 1.95
N GLY A 322 5.13 -20.90 0.80
CA GLY A 322 5.91 -22.08 0.41
C GLY A 322 6.07 -22.22 -1.10
N PRO A 323 6.69 -23.30 -1.60
CA PRO A 323 7.01 -23.52 -3.03
C PRO A 323 5.79 -23.54 -3.96
N ASN A 324 4.60 -23.75 -3.39
CA ASN A 324 3.35 -23.80 -4.12
C ASN A 324 2.48 -22.55 -3.90
N ASN A 325 2.97 -21.52 -3.20
CA ASN A 325 2.22 -20.29 -2.98
C ASN A 325 1.80 -19.66 -4.32
N GLY A 326 0.54 -19.25 -4.43
CA GLY A 326 -0.02 -18.73 -5.67
C GLY A 326 -0.42 -19.80 -6.70
N LYS A 327 0.01 -21.07 -6.55
CA LYS A 327 -0.47 -22.14 -7.43
C LYS A 327 -1.97 -22.38 -7.22
N LYS A 328 -2.66 -22.66 -8.33
CA LYS A 328 -4.08 -22.93 -8.34
C LYS A 328 -4.35 -24.43 -8.32
N PHE A 329 -5.41 -24.84 -7.65
CA PHE A 329 -5.80 -26.25 -7.52
C PHE A 329 -7.32 -26.40 -7.42
N PHE A 330 -7.83 -27.52 -7.90
CA PHE A 330 -9.23 -27.92 -7.84
C PHE A 330 -9.49 -28.77 -6.59
N VAL A 331 -10.59 -28.51 -5.89
CA VAL A 331 -11.07 -29.32 -4.75
C VAL A 331 -12.58 -29.52 -4.80
N CYS A 332 -13.08 -30.46 -4.00
CA CYS A 332 -14.51 -30.67 -3.81
C CYS A 332 -15.22 -29.36 -3.35
N PRO A 333 -16.40 -29.03 -3.90
CA PRO A 333 -17.16 -27.83 -3.51
C PRO A 333 -17.83 -27.93 -2.12
N LEU A 334 -17.93 -29.14 -1.56
CA LEU A 334 -18.64 -29.38 -0.30
C LEU A 334 -17.83 -28.91 0.93
N GLY A 335 -18.53 -28.72 2.04
CA GLY A 335 -17.94 -28.24 3.30
C GLY A 335 -17.00 -29.27 3.93
N LYS A 336 -16.18 -28.85 4.91
CA LYS A 336 -15.14 -29.70 5.53
C LYS A 336 -15.63 -31.07 6.02
N GLU A 337 -16.88 -31.16 6.46
CA GLU A 337 -17.49 -32.39 7.00
C GLU A 337 -18.05 -33.33 5.91
N THR A 338 -18.30 -32.83 4.69
CA THR A 338 -18.96 -33.57 3.61
C THR A 338 -18.17 -33.60 2.30
N GLN A 339 -16.94 -33.06 2.29
CA GLN A 339 -16.06 -33.06 1.12
C GLN A 339 -15.39 -34.41 0.90
N CYS A 340 -15.20 -34.78 -0.38
CA CYS A 340 -14.34 -35.91 -0.74
C CYS A 340 -12.87 -35.46 -0.80
N SER A 341 -11.96 -36.42 -0.88
CA SER A 341 -10.51 -36.21 -1.00
C SER A 341 -10.04 -35.74 -2.38
N PHE A 342 -10.96 -35.41 -3.30
CA PHE A 342 -10.60 -34.94 -4.64
C PHE A 342 -9.73 -33.67 -4.58
N PHE A 343 -8.55 -33.77 -5.20
CA PHE A 343 -7.57 -32.70 -5.33
C PHE A 343 -6.85 -32.85 -6.67
N GLN A 344 -6.73 -31.75 -7.41
CA GLN A 344 -5.96 -31.72 -8.65
C GLN A 344 -5.30 -30.36 -8.82
N TRP A 345 -4.00 -30.31 -9.16
CA TRP A 345 -3.37 -29.04 -9.53
C TRP A 345 -3.97 -28.51 -10.83
N ALA A 346 -4.27 -27.21 -10.87
CA ALA A 346 -4.60 -26.57 -12.13
C ALA A 346 -3.31 -26.42 -12.93
N ALA A 347 -3.25 -26.99 -14.13
CA ALA A 347 -2.07 -26.91 -14.98
C ALA A 347 -1.73 -25.44 -15.27
N LEU A 348 -0.45 -25.08 -15.06
CA LEU A 348 0.15 -23.90 -15.69
C LEU A 348 0.50 -24.36 -17.10
N GLY A 349 -0.20 -23.85 -18.12
CA GLY A 349 0.00 -24.26 -19.51
C GLY A 349 1.48 -24.21 -19.89
N ARG A 350 2.06 -25.37 -20.18
CA ARG A 350 3.08 -25.54 -21.20
C ARG A 350 2.41 -26.37 -22.27
N GLU A 351 2.02 -25.71 -23.35
CA GLU A 351 1.95 -26.19 -24.73
C GLU A 351 1.73 -24.97 -25.64
#